data_AF-A0A9P7KF92-F1
#
_entry.id   AF-A0A9P7KF92-F1
#
_cell.length_a   1.000
_cell.length_b   1.000
_cell.length_c   1.000
_cell.angle_alpha   90.00
_cell.angle_beta   90.00
_cell.angle_gamma   90.00
#
_symmetry.space_group_name_H-M   'P 1'
#
loop_
_entity.id
_entity.type
_entity.pdbx_description
1 polymer ?
#
loop_
_entity_poly.entity_id
_entity_poly.type
_entity_poly.pdbx_seq_one_letter_code
_entity_poly.pdbx_strand_id
1 'polypeptide(L)'
;MESVPNVFASSNSTAAATPVVHHILSGSFRSLSLFLLAFSPLHRTLSLVRRIDAFGPHQYLATNPRKDRAYTTSWALPPVLSSWTIERPDNGDWSVRHLNSVPITATSSYINIPPPFTHVYTAGGPTGEVHVIDQETGGFGEKLQQVLFVPDEELEKADKTRVALRYGSHGVEFSPPSGHGFIPVLGTDTIEMYTRDPFSGLLTHIASIHSPRGPGAQDGPRHVKIHPNGKVLYCVTEHTNFVDAYTITPTTLTYVASRSLLPPNTDPARVPRFRGDTLILAPATPRHPAPRTLFATTRGVKASDKGWLSAFSLDADGLFADGDAGEHFETPTSGGKANALDVLPKGDLEEEGVWILLTDDDDAATGEAGGGVRVLEWDGAGQGVQVIAGWPAPGENLKEEVKMEGGSHAVWLD
;
A
#
# COMPACT_ATOMS: atom_id res chain seq x y z
N MET A 1 -0.44 -14.47 75.60
CA MET A 1 -0.62 -15.04 74.25
C MET A 1 -1.64 -14.16 73.55
N GLU A 2 -1.20 -13.00 73.08
CA GLU A 2 -2.04 -12.04 72.35
C GLU A 2 -1.20 -11.52 71.19
N SER A 3 -1.67 -11.79 69.98
CA SER A 3 -1.04 -11.46 68.71
C SER A 3 -1.54 -10.10 68.22
N VAL A 4 -0.62 -9.17 67.98
CA VAL A 4 -0.87 -7.92 67.25
C VAL A 4 -0.82 -8.22 65.75
N PRO A 5 -1.83 -7.87 64.93
CA PRO A 5 -1.72 -7.97 63.49
C PRO A 5 -1.05 -6.71 62.90
N ASN A 6 0.06 -6.92 62.20
CA ASN A 6 0.69 -5.94 61.33
C ASN A 6 -0.17 -5.74 60.07
N VAL A 7 -0.71 -4.54 59.88
CA VAL A 7 -1.36 -4.13 58.63
C VAL A 7 -0.32 -3.44 57.76
N PHE A 8 0.29 -4.18 56.83
CA PHE A 8 0.97 -3.58 55.69
C PHE A 8 -0.05 -3.38 54.57
N ALA A 9 -0.51 -2.14 54.40
CA ALA A 9 -1.25 -1.73 53.21
C ALA A 9 -0.25 -1.62 52.05
N SER A 10 -0.23 -2.61 51.15
CA SER A 10 0.45 -2.48 49.86
C SER A 10 -0.41 -1.61 48.94
N SER A 11 -0.03 -0.35 48.77
CA SER A 11 -0.57 0.50 47.72
C SER A 11 -0.01 0.02 46.37
N ASN A 12 -0.73 -0.87 45.69
CA ASN A 12 -0.50 -1.12 44.26
C ASN A 12 -1.04 0.08 43.48
N SER A 13 -0.18 1.08 43.25
CA SER A 13 -0.42 2.03 42.18
C SER A 13 -0.22 1.30 40.87
N THR A 14 -1.31 0.84 40.26
CA THR A 14 -1.33 0.51 38.84
C THR A 14 -1.01 1.81 38.10
N ALA A 15 0.24 1.99 37.67
CA ALA A 15 0.57 3.01 36.69
C ALA A 15 -0.38 2.80 35.51
N ALA A 16 -1.24 3.78 35.24
CA ALA A 16 -2.12 3.73 34.10
C ALA A 16 -1.23 3.56 32.86
N ALA A 17 -1.37 2.45 32.15
CA ALA A 17 -0.66 2.26 30.89
C ALA A 17 -0.98 3.44 29.98
N THR A 18 0.05 4.10 29.47
CA THR A 18 -0.12 5.21 28.53
C THR A 18 -0.97 4.69 27.36
N PRO A 19 -2.04 5.39 26.96
CA PRO A 19 -2.88 4.94 25.86
C PRO A 19 -2.03 4.79 24.61
N VAL A 20 -2.13 3.63 23.95
CA VAL A 20 -1.43 3.35 22.71
C VAL A 20 -1.93 4.31 21.64
N VAL A 21 -0.99 4.97 20.95
CA VAL A 21 -1.26 5.84 19.80
C VAL A 21 -0.41 5.33 18.65
N HIS A 22 -1.03 5.19 17.49
CA HIS A 22 -0.35 4.78 16.26
C HIS A 22 -0.14 5.98 15.34
N HIS A 23 0.99 6.07 14.68
CA HIS A 23 1.36 7.12 13.76
C HIS A 23 1.32 6.63 12.32
N ILE A 24 0.90 7.53 11.44
CA ILE A 24 0.67 7.25 10.03
C ILE A 24 1.37 8.33 9.22
N LEU A 25 2.11 7.94 8.18
CA LEU A 25 2.61 8.87 7.18
C LEU A 25 1.79 8.71 5.90
N SER A 26 1.14 9.80 5.47
CA SER A 26 0.33 9.84 4.25
C SER A 26 0.93 10.78 3.22
N GLY A 27 0.89 10.34 1.95
CA GLY A 27 1.01 11.23 0.79
C GLY A 27 -0.33 11.88 0.43
N SER A 28 -0.30 12.67 -0.64
CA SER A 28 -1.48 13.28 -1.26
C SER A 28 -1.31 13.37 -2.77
N PHE A 29 -2.43 13.26 -3.50
CA PHE A 29 -2.45 13.44 -4.96
C PHE A 29 -2.57 14.90 -5.41
N ARG A 30 -3.04 15.81 -4.55
CA ARG A 30 -3.22 17.23 -4.90
C ARG A 30 -2.55 18.21 -3.94
N SER A 31 -2.10 17.77 -2.76
CA SER A 31 -1.24 18.57 -1.88
C SER A 31 0.25 18.35 -2.16
N LEU A 32 1.03 19.42 -2.06
CA LEU A 32 2.50 19.40 -2.13
C LEU A 32 3.11 19.11 -0.75
N SER A 33 2.59 18.10 -0.06
CA SER A 33 2.95 17.83 1.32
C SER A 33 2.77 16.36 1.69
N LEU A 34 3.53 15.90 2.67
CA LEU A 34 3.25 14.71 3.45
C LEU A 34 2.49 15.08 4.72
N PHE A 35 1.74 14.14 5.27
CA PHE A 35 0.92 14.34 6.45
C PHE A 35 1.25 13.25 7.47
N LEU A 36 1.75 13.67 8.63
CA LEU A 36 1.92 12.83 9.80
C LEU A 36 0.65 12.90 10.63
N LEU A 37 -0.02 11.77 10.78
CA LEU A 37 -1.27 11.64 11.54
C LEU A 37 -1.04 10.75 12.78
N ALA A 38 -1.90 10.92 13.77
CA ALA A 38 -1.97 10.08 14.97
C ALA A 38 -3.36 9.48 15.11
N PHE A 39 -3.41 8.17 15.25
CA PHE A 39 -4.61 7.37 15.49
C PHE A 39 -4.62 6.90 16.95
N SER A 40 -5.72 7.18 17.65
CA SER A 40 -5.98 6.62 18.99
C SER A 40 -7.06 5.55 18.90
N PRO A 41 -6.73 4.25 19.08
CA PRO A 41 -7.72 3.19 19.14
C PRO A 41 -8.76 3.39 20.25
N LEU A 42 -8.30 3.87 21.42
CA LEU A 42 -9.17 4.11 22.59
C LEU A 42 -10.23 5.18 22.31
N HIS A 43 -9.84 6.28 21.67
CA HIS A 43 -10.75 7.39 21.38
C HIS A 43 -11.41 7.28 20.01
N ARG A 44 -10.97 6.35 19.15
CA ARG A 44 -11.39 6.20 17.76
C ARG A 44 -11.25 7.52 16.99
N THR A 45 -10.13 8.20 17.18
CA THR A 45 -9.84 9.49 16.54
C THR A 45 -8.60 9.40 15.67
N LEU A 46 -8.62 10.12 14.55
CA LEU A 46 -7.47 10.34 13.69
C LEU A 46 -7.24 11.85 13.59
N SER A 47 -6.05 12.32 13.92
CA SER A 47 -5.73 13.75 13.97
C SER A 47 -4.40 14.06 13.30
N LEU A 48 -4.29 15.25 12.70
CA LEU A 48 -3.03 15.76 12.18
C LEU A 48 -2.04 16.04 13.32
N VAL A 49 -0.86 15.43 13.24
CA VAL A 49 0.30 15.78 14.07
C VAL A 49 1.09 16.89 13.38
N ARG A 50 1.39 16.70 12.09
CA ARG A 50 2.22 17.64 11.33
C ARG A 50 1.97 17.53 9.82
N ARG A 51 1.89 18.68 9.15
CA ARG A 51 2.06 18.78 7.71
C ARG A 51 3.54 19.00 7.40
N ILE A 52 4.07 18.29 6.42
CA ILE A 52 5.46 18.36 6.00
C ILE A 52 5.52 18.83 4.55
N ASP A 53 6.15 19.98 4.32
CA ASP A 53 6.34 20.49 2.96
C ASP A 53 7.15 19.51 2.13
N ALA A 54 6.72 19.34 0.88
CA ALA A 54 7.30 18.35 0.01
C ALA A 54 7.37 18.80 -1.44
N PHE A 55 8.09 18.05 -2.27
CA PHE A 55 8.55 18.50 -3.58
C PHE A 55 7.61 18.09 -4.73
N GLY A 56 6.33 17.88 -4.42
CA GLY A 56 5.32 17.39 -5.36
C GLY A 56 4.19 16.64 -4.64
N PRO A 57 3.12 16.25 -5.35
CA PRO A 57 2.20 15.24 -4.86
C PRO A 57 2.90 13.89 -4.74
N HIS A 58 2.69 13.17 -3.64
CA HIS A 58 3.35 11.88 -3.37
C HIS A 58 2.38 10.75 -3.59
N GLN A 59 2.58 9.92 -4.60
CA GLN A 59 1.61 8.86 -4.93
C GLN A 59 1.75 7.64 -4.03
N TYR A 60 2.98 7.20 -3.76
CA TYR A 60 3.25 5.96 -3.05
C TYR A 60 4.43 6.13 -2.10
N LEU A 61 4.38 5.38 -1.00
CA LEU A 61 5.37 5.46 0.08
C LEU A 61 5.80 4.05 0.47
N ALA A 62 7.09 3.88 0.71
CA ALA A 62 7.66 2.72 1.35
C ALA A 62 8.50 3.16 2.55
N THR A 63 8.60 2.29 3.54
CA THR A 63 9.41 2.51 4.74
C THR A 63 10.43 1.39 4.87
N ASN A 64 11.58 1.68 5.47
CA ASN A 64 12.49 0.62 5.89
C ASN A 64 11.91 -0.15 7.11
N PRO A 65 12.48 -1.32 7.49
CA PRO A 65 11.93 -2.14 8.58
C PRO A 65 11.86 -1.45 9.93
N ARG A 66 12.82 -0.57 10.23
CA ARG A 66 12.83 0.23 11.48
C ARG A 66 11.83 1.38 11.46
N LYS A 67 11.21 1.64 10.30
CA LYS A 67 10.27 2.75 10.06
C LYS A 67 10.87 4.14 10.39
N ASP A 68 12.20 4.26 10.42
CA ASP A 68 12.92 5.52 10.64
C ASP A 68 13.34 6.20 9.33
N ARG A 69 13.07 5.56 8.20
CA ARG A 69 13.19 6.11 6.85
C ARG A 69 11.92 5.86 6.05
N ALA A 70 11.53 6.87 5.27
CA ALA A 70 10.51 6.75 4.23
C ALA A 70 11.07 7.14 2.87
N TYR A 71 10.60 6.49 1.83
CA TYR A 71 10.97 6.72 0.44
C TYR A 71 9.69 6.86 -0.36
N THR A 72 9.62 7.89 -1.19
CA THR A 72 8.36 8.31 -1.78
C THR A 72 8.52 8.58 -3.26
N THR A 73 7.54 8.15 -4.05
CA THR A 73 7.38 8.65 -5.42
C THR A 73 6.75 10.04 -5.38
N SER A 74 7.13 10.90 -6.33
CA SER A 74 6.60 12.26 -6.42
C SER A 74 6.21 12.59 -7.87
N TRP A 75 5.01 13.14 -8.07
CA TRP A 75 4.57 13.70 -9.36
C TRP A 75 5.14 15.10 -9.59
N ALA A 76 6.43 15.25 -9.32
CA ALA A 76 7.18 16.48 -9.54
C ALA A 76 7.53 16.67 -11.02
N LEU A 77 7.85 17.90 -11.40
CA LEU A 77 8.44 18.22 -12.70
C LEU A 77 9.73 19.02 -12.47
N PRO A 78 10.93 18.47 -12.77
CA PRO A 78 11.19 17.14 -13.33
C PRO A 78 10.81 15.97 -12.38
N PRO A 79 10.60 14.74 -12.89
CA PRO A 79 10.29 13.58 -12.05
C PRO A 79 11.41 13.27 -11.07
N VAL A 80 11.06 13.02 -9.80
CA VAL A 80 12.01 12.68 -8.74
C VAL A 80 11.46 11.61 -7.80
N LEU A 81 12.38 10.96 -7.08
CA LEU A 81 12.10 10.24 -5.84
C LEU A 81 12.65 11.04 -4.66
N SER A 82 12.02 10.95 -3.51
CA SER A 82 12.46 11.64 -2.29
C SER A 82 12.57 10.69 -1.10
N SER A 83 13.62 10.83 -0.31
CA SER A 83 13.80 10.10 0.94
C SER A 83 13.68 11.03 2.15
N TRP A 84 13.23 10.47 3.26
CA TRP A 84 12.85 11.20 4.46
C TRP A 84 13.32 10.45 5.70
N THR A 85 13.81 11.19 6.70
CA THR A 85 14.04 10.68 8.06
C THR A 85 12.78 10.86 8.89
N ILE A 86 12.45 9.86 9.69
CA ILE A 86 11.38 9.91 10.68
C ILE A 86 12.02 9.84 12.07
N GLU A 87 11.87 10.91 12.85
CA GLU A 87 12.44 11.03 14.19
C GLU A 87 11.36 10.92 15.26
N ARG A 88 11.64 10.07 16.26
CA ARG A 88 10.71 9.67 17.32
C ARG A 88 11.37 9.88 18.68
N PRO A 89 11.54 11.12 19.15
CA PRO A 89 12.17 11.37 20.44
C PRO A 89 11.32 10.77 21.57
N ASP A 90 11.96 10.16 22.57
CA ASP A 90 11.28 9.62 23.77
C ASP A 90 10.41 10.68 24.47
N ASN A 91 10.89 11.92 24.44
CA ASN A 91 10.20 13.10 24.96
C ASN A 91 10.24 14.22 23.90
N GLY A 92 9.22 14.28 23.05
CA GLY A 92 9.07 15.35 22.07
C GLY A 92 8.13 15.00 20.92
N ASP A 93 7.90 15.98 20.05
CA ASP A 93 7.06 15.78 18.87
C ASP A 93 7.80 14.96 17.81
N TRP A 94 7.09 14.02 17.21
CA TRP A 94 7.58 13.31 16.03
C TRP A 94 7.82 14.30 14.89
N SER A 95 8.88 14.07 14.12
CA SER A 95 9.21 14.90 12.96
C SER A 95 9.57 14.05 11.75
N VAL A 96 9.26 14.57 10.56
CA VAL A 96 9.66 14.00 9.29
C VAL A 96 10.46 15.04 8.55
N ARG A 97 11.70 14.70 8.17
CA ARG A 97 12.65 15.64 7.55
C ARG A 97 13.14 15.07 6.23
N HIS A 98 13.15 15.90 5.19
CA HIS A 98 13.72 15.54 3.90
C HIS A 98 15.21 15.20 4.06
N LEU A 99 15.66 14.13 3.41
CA LEU A 99 17.06 13.75 3.33
C LEU A 99 17.66 14.15 1.99
N ASN A 100 17.16 13.56 0.90
CA ASN A 100 17.58 13.89 -0.45
C ASN A 100 16.51 13.52 -1.48
N SER A 101 16.73 13.97 -2.72
CA SER A 101 15.94 13.58 -3.88
C SER A 101 16.86 13.18 -5.03
N VAL A 102 16.43 12.22 -5.85
CA VAL A 102 17.14 11.78 -7.06
C VAL A 102 16.22 11.92 -8.28
N PRO A 103 16.75 12.36 -9.44
CA PRO A 103 15.96 12.44 -10.66
C PRO A 103 15.70 11.05 -11.23
N ILE A 104 14.52 10.86 -11.82
CA ILE A 104 14.14 9.61 -12.49
C ILE A 104 13.68 9.90 -13.92
N THR A 105 13.77 8.90 -14.79
CA THR A 105 13.47 9.08 -16.22
C THR A 105 11.99 9.34 -16.47
N ALA A 106 11.09 8.62 -15.81
CA ALA A 106 9.65 8.81 -15.92
C ALA A 106 8.97 8.82 -14.55
N THR A 107 7.78 9.43 -14.49
CA THR A 107 6.96 9.49 -13.27
C THR A 107 6.71 8.08 -12.74
N SER A 108 7.17 7.81 -11.52
CA SER A 108 6.97 6.52 -10.87
C SER A 108 5.66 6.47 -10.09
N SER A 109 5.06 5.28 -10.00
CA SER A 109 3.79 5.05 -9.31
C SER A 109 3.89 4.15 -8.08
N TYR A 110 4.97 3.37 -7.98
CA TYR A 110 5.17 2.39 -6.94
C TYR A 110 6.62 2.38 -6.48
N ILE A 111 6.83 2.06 -5.21
CA ILE A 111 8.16 1.98 -4.60
C ILE A 111 8.21 0.82 -3.62
N ASN A 112 9.28 0.03 -3.66
CA ASN A 112 9.49 -1.13 -2.80
C ASN A 112 10.96 -1.24 -2.37
N ILE A 113 11.18 -1.77 -1.18
CA ILE A 113 12.49 -1.93 -0.55
C ILE A 113 12.53 -3.35 0.04
N PRO A 114 12.77 -4.37 -0.80
CA PRO A 114 12.78 -5.74 -0.32
C PRO A 114 14.04 -6.03 0.51
N PRO A 115 14.04 -7.07 1.37
CA PRO A 115 15.26 -7.59 1.96
C PRO A 115 16.37 -7.79 0.90
N PRO A 116 17.63 -7.44 1.20
CA PRO A 116 18.18 -7.07 2.52
C PRO A 116 18.07 -5.57 2.85
N PHE A 117 17.16 -4.82 2.21
CA PHE A 117 16.91 -3.40 2.46
C PHE A 117 18.08 -2.49 2.09
N THR A 118 18.83 -2.87 1.07
CA THR A 118 19.98 -2.13 0.54
C THR A 118 19.70 -1.43 -0.78
N HIS A 119 18.55 -1.70 -1.41
CA HIS A 119 18.18 -1.17 -2.71
C HIS A 119 16.71 -0.76 -2.72
N VAL A 120 16.42 0.31 -3.44
CA VAL A 120 15.07 0.79 -3.71
C VAL A 120 14.70 0.50 -5.15
N TYR A 121 13.50 -0.04 -5.34
CA TYR A 121 12.94 -0.39 -6.64
C TYR A 121 11.69 0.43 -6.88
N THR A 122 11.60 0.97 -8.09
CA THR A 122 10.44 1.78 -8.50
C THR A 122 9.95 1.38 -9.87
N ALA A 123 8.65 1.52 -10.10
CA ALA A 123 8.02 1.25 -11.39
C ALA A 123 6.91 2.25 -11.67
N GLY A 124 6.86 2.74 -12.89
CA GLY A 124 5.81 3.64 -13.36
C GLY A 124 5.94 3.97 -14.85
N GLY A 125 4.86 3.76 -15.59
CA GLY A 125 4.80 4.14 -16.99
C GLY A 125 5.81 3.32 -17.81
N PRO A 126 6.62 3.94 -18.68
CA PRO A 126 7.51 3.23 -19.58
C PRO A 126 8.79 2.68 -18.92
N THR A 127 9.06 3.01 -17.65
CA THR A 127 10.33 2.64 -16.99
C THR A 127 10.15 2.14 -15.56
N GLY A 128 11.12 1.36 -15.10
CA GLY A 128 11.40 1.10 -13.69
C GLY A 128 12.86 1.42 -13.38
N GLU A 129 13.19 1.68 -12.12
CA GLU A 129 14.55 2.04 -11.73
C GLU A 129 14.99 1.37 -10.42
N VAL A 130 16.28 1.02 -10.36
CA VAL A 130 16.96 0.45 -9.19
C VAL A 130 17.96 1.46 -8.67
N HIS A 131 17.87 1.80 -7.39
CA HIS A 131 18.82 2.67 -6.71
C HIS A 131 19.42 1.96 -5.49
N VAL A 132 20.69 2.22 -5.20
CA VAL A 132 21.29 1.80 -3.92
C VAL A 132 20.78 2.70 -2.79
N ILE A 133 20.66 2.16 -1.58
CA ILE A 133 20.48 2.96 -0.36
C ILE A 133 21.85 3.33 0.18
N ASP A 134 22.08 4.62 0.36
CA ASP A 134 23.31 5.13 0.96
C ASP A 134 23.41 4.64 2.42
N GLN A 135 24.49 3.94 2.76
CA GLN A 135 24.61 3.27 4.05
C GLN A 135 24.85 4.23 5.23
N GLU A 136 25.37 5.43 4.96
CA GLU A 136 25.67 6.43 5.99
C GLU A 136 24.40 7.21 6.37
N THR A 137 23.66 7.66 5.36
CA THR A 137 22.49 8.53 5.53
C THR A 137 21.17 7.77 5.59
N GLY A 138 21.10 6.62 4.92
CA GLY A 138 19.86 5.91 4.61
C GLY A 138 19.04 6.55 3.48
N GLY A 139 19.58 7.56 2.77
CA GLY A 139 18.93 8.19 1.64
C GLY A 139 19.06 7.40 0.32
N PHE A 140 18.57 7.98 -0.77
CA PHE A 140 18.84 7.45 -2.11
C PHE A 140 20.31 7.65 -2.49
N GLY A 141 20.96 6.61 -3.01
CA GLY A 141 22.27 6.69 -3.63
C GLY A 141 22.20 6.66 -5.16
N GLU A 142 23.24 6.11 -5.78
CA GLU A 142 23.36 5.97 -7.24
C GLU A 142 22.22 5.13 -7.86
N LYS A 143 21.80 5.54 -9.07
CA LYS A 143 20.95 4.72 -9.95
C LYS A 143 21.79 3.61 -10.59
N LEU A 144 21.49 2.36 -10.24
CA LEU A 144 22.21 1.19 -10.74
C LEU A 144 21.62 0.64 -12.04
N GLN A 145 20.31 0.78 -12.24
CA GLN A 145 19.64 0.22 -13.40
C GLN A 145 18.38 1.01 -13.78
N GLN A 146 18.12 1.08 -15.09
CA GLN A 146 16.84 1.44 -15.65
C GLN A 146 16.27 0.24 -16.41
N VAL A 147 15.05 -0.15 -16.10
CA VAL A 147 14.28 -1.21 -16.75
C VAL A 147 13.28 -0.55 -17.70
N LEU A 148 13.13 -1.08 -18.90
CA LEU A 148 12.22 -0.54 -19.92
C LEU A 148 11.00 -1.44 -20.11
N PHE A 149 9.84 -0.82 -20.24
CA PHE A 149 8.57 -1.46 -20.61
C PHE A 149 8.07 -1.01 -21.99
N VAL A 150 8.97 -0.38 -22.74
CA VAL A 150 8.84 0.01 -24.14
C VAL A 150 10.15 -0.32 -24.85
N PRO A 151 10.18 -0.48 -26.18
CA PRO A 151 11.42 -0.58 -26.92
C PRO A 151 12.35 0.60 -26.63
N ASP A 152 13.67 0.36 -26.61
CA ASP A 152 14.66 1.38 -26.25
C ASP A 152 14.60 2.60 -27.18
N GLU A 153 14.44 2.36 -28.48
CA GLU A 153 14.29 3.37 -29.51
C GLU A 153 12.99 4.21 -29.38
N GLU A 154 12.01 3.73 -28.62
CA GLU A 154 10.75 4.43 -28.37
C GLU A 154 10.77 5.27 -27.08
N LEU A 155 11.72 5.02 -26.18
CA LEU A 155 11.77 5.66 -24.87
C LEU A 155 11.80 7.19 -24.97
N GLU A 156 12.55 7.75 -25.93
CA GLU A 156 12.64 9.21 -26.10
C GLU A 156 11.27 9.85 -26.35
N LYS A 157 10.43 9.18 -27.16
CA LYS A 157 9.08 9.63 -27.55
C LYS A 157 7.99 9.19 -26.59
N ALA A 158 8.26 8.19 -25.75
CA ALA A 158 7.32 7.70 -24.76
C ALA A 158 6.90 8.83 -23.80
N ASP A 159 5.62 8.84 -23.44
CA ASP A 159 5.10 9.70 -22.38
C ASP A 159 5.74 9.30 -21.04
N LYS A 160 6.35 10.28 -20.37
CA LYS A 160 7.05 10.13 -19.09
C LYS A 160 6.27 10.75 -17.94
N THR A 161 5.07 11.25 -18.20
CA THR A 161 4.20 11.90 -17.23
C THR A 161 3.35 10.87 -16.48
N ARG A 162 2.59 11.34 -15.48
CA ARG A 162 1.59 10.53 -14.78
C ARG A 162 0.51 9.92 -15.67
N VAL A 163 0.32 10.39 -16.91
CA VAL A 163 -0.67 9.83 -17.84
C VAL A 163 -0.24 8.43 -18.27
N ALA A 164 1.07 8.19 -18.44
CA ALA A 164 1.62 6.88 -18.76
C ALA A 164 1.33 5.80 -17.72
N LEU A 165 1.03 6.17 -16.47
CA LEU A 165 0.65 5.22 -15.43
C LEU A 165 -0.66 4.47 -15.76
N ARG A 166 -1.51 5.02 -16.64
CA ARG A 166 -2.77 4.39 -17.05
C ARG A 166 -2.59 3.21 -18.01
N TYR A 167 -1.38 3.01 -18.53
CA TYR A 167 -1.10 1.97 -19.50
C TYR A 167 0.33 1.42 -19.43
N GLY A 168 1.17 1.86 -18.49
CA GLY A 168 2.52 1.37 -18.32
C GLY A 168 2.65 0.43 -17.11
N SER A 169 3.88 0.27 -16.64
CA SER A 169 4.15 -0.40 -15.36
C SER A 169 3.51 0.35 -14.20
N HIS A 170 3.03 -0.38 -13.19
CA HIS A 170 2.32 0.23 -12.05
C HIS A 170 2.63 -0.40 -10.67
N GLY A 171 3.42 -1.46 -10.62
CA GLY A 171 3.80 -2.12 -9.38
C GLY A 171 5.19 -2.73 -9.44
N VAL A 172 5.80 -2.97 -8.28
CA VAL A 172 7.03 -3.77 -8.20
C VAL A 172 7.07 -4.49 -6.86
N GLU A 173 7.15 -5.82 -6.91
CA GLU A 173 7.22 -6.69 -5.73
C GLU A 173 8.26 -7.78 -5.89
N PHE A 174 8.70 -8.32 -4.75
CA PHE A 174 9.73 -9.35 -4.70
C PHE A 174 9.31 -10.53 -3.85
N SER A 175 9.77 -11.71 -4.26
CA SER A 175 9.74 -12.92 -3.45
C SER A 175 11.16 -13.17 -2.92
N PRO A 176 11.49 -12.76 -1.68
CA PRO A 176 12.81 -13.04 -1.10
C PRO A 176 13.17 -14.54 -1.10
N PRO A 177 12.26 -15.49 -0.81
CA PRO A 177 12.59 -16.91 -0.84
C PRO A 177 13.01 -17.44 -2.21
N SER A 178 12.45 -16.91 -3.31
CA SER A 178 12.77 -17.38 -4.67
C SER A 178 13.79 -16.49 -5.40
N GLY A 179 14.08 -15.29 -4.88
CA GLY A 179 14.95 -14.32 -5.56
C GLY A 179 14.33 -13.72 -6.84
N HIS A 180 13.00 -13.72 -6.95
CA HIS A 180 12.29 -13.19 -8.12
C HIS A 180 11.68 -11.81 -7.85
N GLY A 181 11.63 -10.99 -8.90
CA GLY A 181 10.90 -9.71 -8.92
C GLY A 181 9.78 -9.74 -9.96
N PHE A 182 8.70 -9.02 -9.70
CA PHE A 182 7.50 -9.01 -10.55
C PHE A 182 7.01 -7.58 -10.76
N ILE A 183 6.79 -7.22 -12.02
CA ILE A 183 6.36 -5.88 -12.44
C ILE A 183 5.14 -6.01 -13.34
N PRO A 184 3.92 -5.75 -12.85
CA PRO A 184 2.73 -5.66 -13.68
C PRO A 184 2.76 -4.44 -14.60
N VAL A 185 2.41 -4.63 -15.87
CA VAL A 185 2.38 -3.63 -16.94
C VAL A 185 1.00 -3.63 -17.60
N LEU A 186 0.25 -2.53 -17.43
CA LEU A 186 -1.15 -2.46 -17.81
C LEU A 186 -1.35 -2.58 -19.33
N GLY A 187 -0.58 -1.83 -20.12
CA GLY A 187 -0.81 -1.68 -21.56
C GLY A 187 -0.37 -2.87 -22.41
N THR A 188 0.54 -3.70 -21.89
CA THR A 188 0.92 -4.98 -22.51
C THR A 188 0.08 -6.15 -21.99
N ASP A 189 -0.78 -5.92 -21.00
CA ASP A 189 -1.52 -6.96 -20.27
C ASP A 189 -0.60 -8.08 -19.76
N THR A 190 0.54 -7.71 -19.19
CA THR A 190 1.55 -8.66 -18.70
C THR A 190 1.98 -8.41 -17.26
N ILE A 191 2.45 -9.48 -16.61
CA ILE A 191 3.30 -9.42 -15.44
C ILE A 191 4.71 -9.80 -15.89
N GLU A 192 5.64 -8.86 -15.82
CA GLU A 192 7.04 -9.08 -16.15
C GLU A 192 7.77 -9.71 -14.96
N MET A 193 8.45 -10.83 -15.19
CA MET A 193 9.17 -11.59 -14.18
C MET A 193 10.69 -11.44 -14.36
N TYR A 194 11.39 -11.26 -13.24
CA TYR A 194 12.84 -11.04 -13.19
C TYR A 194 13.52 -11.96 -12.17
N THR A 195 14.78 -12.31 -12.40
CA THR A 195 15.68 -12.67 -11.30
C THR A 195 16.23 -11.39 -10.69
N ARG A 196 16.39 -11.38 -9.37
CA ARG A 196 17.02 -10.29 -8.64
C ARG A 196 18.32 -10.80 -8.04
N ASP A 197 19.44 -10.17 -8.39
CA ASP A 197 20.68 -10.40 -7.69
C ASP A 197 20.65 -9.68 -6.33
N PRO A 198 20.76 -10.38 -5.18
CA PRO A 198 20.58 -9.77 -3.87
C PRO A 198 21.74 -8.85 -3.45
N PHE A 199 22.90 -8.93 -4.10
CA PHE A 199 24.09 -8.17 -3.76
C PHE A 199 24.17 -6.85 -4.55
N SER A 200 24.11 -6.94 -5.88
CA SER A 200 24.12 -5.81 -6.81
C SER A 200 22.74 -5.15 -6.98
N GLY A 201 21.67 -5.84 -6.58
CA GLY A 201 20.30 -5.37 -6.73
C GLY A 201 19.75 -5.44 -8.16
N LEU A 202 20.56 -5.84 -9.15
CA LEU A 202 20.18 -5.82 -10.56
C LEU A 202 19.10 -6.85 -10.90
N LEU A 203 18.23 -6.47 -11.84
CA LEU A 203 17.14 -7.29 -12.37
C LEU A 203 17.52 -7.84 -13.74
N THR A 204 17.33 -9.15 -13.94
CA THR A 204 17.44 -9.80 -15.25
C THR A 204 16.10 -10.38 -15.64
N HIS A 205 15.57 -10.00 -16.80
CA HIS A 205 14.26 -10.45 -17.27
C HIS A 205 14.26 -11.97 -17.52
N ILE A 206 13.16 -12.63 -17.15
CA ILE A 206 12.93 -14.07 -17.31
C ILE A 206 11.80 -14.31 -18.31
N ALA A 207 10.64 -13.70 -18.07
CA ALA A 207 9.41 -13.99 -18.81
C ALA A 207 8.41 -12.83 -18.72
N SER A 208 7.59 -12.71 -19.75
CA SER A 208 6.39 -11.86 -19.79
C SER A 208 5.17 -12.75 -19.68
N ILE A 209 4.44 -12.67 -18.56
CA ILE A 209 3.27 -13.52 -18.30
C ILE A 209 2.02 -12.76 -18.72
N HIS A 210 1.38 -13.20 -19.79
CA HIS A 210 0.14 -12.60 -20.27
C HIS A 210 -1.07 -12.91 -19.38
N SER A 211 -2.10 -12.08 -19.52
CA SER A 211 -3.43 -12.32 -18.97
C SER A 211 -3.91 -13.78 -19.14
N PRO A 212 -4.45 -14.41 -18.08
CA PRO A 212 -5.04 -15.75 -18.16
C PRO A 212 -6.39 -15.76 -18.89
N ARG A 213 -6.94 -14.59 -19.21
CA ARG A 213 -8.14 -14.42 -20.05
C ARG A 213 -7.82 -14.35 -21.54
N GLY A 214 -6.54 -14.41 -21.90
CA GLY A 214 -6.07 -14.56 -23.28
C GLY A 214 -5.83 -13.24 -24.01
N PRO A 215 -5.48 -13.31 -25.31
CA PRO A 215 -5.12 -12.13 -26.10
C PRO A 215 -6.27 -11.12 -26.19
N GLY A 216 -5.95 -9.84 -25.93
CA GLY A 216 -6.92 -8.75 -26.00
C GLY A 216 -7.86 -8.65 -24.80
N ALA A 217 -7.55 -9.32 -23.68
CA ALA A 217 -8.36 -9.26 -22.45
C ALA A 217 -8.52 -7.85 -21.88
N GLN A 218 -7.53 -6.96 -22.10
CA GLN A 218 -7.51 -5.61 -21.54
C GLN A 218 -7.67 -5.62 -20.02
N ASP A 219 -6.96 -6.51 -19.33
CA ASP A 219 -7.06 -6.68 -17.89
C ASP A 219 -6.47 -5.52 -17.11
N GLY A 220 -5.36 -4.98 -17.61
CA GLY A 220 -4.56 -4.01 -16.89
C GLY A 220 -4.06 -4.56 -15.56
N PRO A 221 -3.19 -5.60 -15.52
CA PRO A 221 -2.55 -6.02 -14.28
C PRO A 221 -1.86 -4.81 -13.65
N ARG A 222 -2.17 -4.51 -12.38
CA ARG A 222 -1.84 -3.22 -11.77
C ARG A 222 -0.89 -3.33 -10.60
N HIS A 223 -1.34 -3.95 -9.50
CA HIS A 223 -0.53 -4.22 -8.33
C HIS A 223 -0.48 -5.72 -8.11
N VAL A 224 0.65 -6.19 -7.61
CA VAL A 224 0.84 -7.57 -7.19
C VAL A 224 1.20 -7.62 -5.72
N LYS A 225 0.97 -8.76 -5.07
CA LYS A 225 1.52 -9.11 -3.75
C LYS A 225 1.89 -10.58 -3.74
N ILE A 226 2.89 -10.91 -2.94
CA ILE A 226 3.44 -12.27 -2.88
C ILE A 226 3.21 -12.81 -1.49
N HIS A 227 2.67 -14.02 -1.43
CA HIS A 227 2.49 -14.72 -0.18
C HIS A 227 3.86 -15.00 0.48
N PRO A 228 4.02 -14.84 1.81
CA PRO A 228 5.32 -14.98 2.49
C PRO A 228 6.02 -16.34 2.31
N ASN A 229 5.28 -17.39 1.94
CA ASN A 229 5.89 -18.68 1.58
C ASN A 229 6.69 -18.63 0.26
N GLY A 230 6.60 -17.54 -0.50
CA GLY A 230 7.29 -17.31 -1.77
C GLY A 230 6.76 -18.12 -2.95
N LYS A 231 5.63 -18.81 -2.80
CA LYS A 231 5.06 -19.74 -3.80
C LYS A 231 3.85 -19.18 -4.53
N VAL A 232 3.15 -18.20 -3.98
CA VAL A 232 1.91 -17.67 -4.55
C VAL A 232 2.05 -16.16 -4.79
N LEU A 233 1.63 -15.71 -5.96
CA LEU A 233 1.50 -14.31 -6.33
C LEU A 233 0.03 -14.00 -6.59
N TYR A 234 -0.44 -12.86 -6.09
CA TYR A 234 -1.76 -12.32 -6.40
C TYR A 234 -1.60 -11.04 -7.22
N CYS A 235 -2.48 -10.82 -8.18
CA CYS A 235 -2.49 -9.64 -9.05
C CYS A 235 -3.88 -9.03 -9.09
N VAL A 236 -4.00 -7.74 -8.74
CA VAL A 236 -5.22 -6.97 -9.02
C VAL A 236 -5.19 -6.50 -10.47
N THR A 237 -6.32 -6.68 -11.16
CA THR A 237 -6.52 -6.19 -12.52
C THR A 237 -7.38 -4.92 -12.53
N GLU A 238 -6.81 -3.83 -13.06
CA GLU A 238 -7.42 -2.50 -13.03
C GLU A 238 -8.72 -2.46 -13.85
N HIS A 239 -8.77 -3.08 -15.03
CA HIS A 239 -9.90 -2.91 -15.93
C HIS A 239 -10.97 -3.98 -15.76
N THR A 240 -10.58 -5.20 -15.38
CA THR A 240 -11.50 -6.33 -15.24
C THR A 240 -11.97 -6.58 -13.82
N ASN A 241 -11.40 -5.91 -12.81
CA ASN A 241 -11.81 -5.96 -11.41
C ASN A 241 -11.74 -7.37 -10.80
N PHE A 242 -10.63 -8.08 -11.05
CA PHE A 242 -10.32 -9.36 -10.41
C PHE A 242 -9.07 -9.26 -9.55
N VAL A 243 -8.94 -10.21 -8.63
CA VAL A 243 -7.65 -10.67 -8.12
C VAL A 243 -7.36 -12.04 -8.72
N ASP A 244 -6.29 -12.13 -9.50
CA ASP A 244 -5.78 -13.41 -10.01
C ASP A 244 -4.70 -13.96 -9.09
N ALA A 245 -4.77 -15.26 -8.78
CA ALA A 245 -3.73 -15.99 -8.08
C ALA A 245 -2.92 -16.86 -9.04
N TYR A 246 -1.60 -16.88 -8.84
CA TYR A 246 -0.64 -17.66 -9.60
C TYR A 246 0.31 -18.40 -8.68
N THR A 247 0.73 -19.60 -9.07
CA THR A 247 1.90 -20.25 -8.47
C THR A 247 3.18 -19.75 -9.14
N ILE A 248 4.17 -19.40 -8.34
CA ILE A 248 5.50 -18.98 -8.79
C ILE A 248 6.33 -20.22 -9.09
N THR A 249 6.83 -20.31 -10.32
CA THR A 249 7.80 -21.33 -10.75
C THR A 249 9.15 -20.66 -11.07
N PRO A 250 10.25 -21.40 -11.27
CA PRO A 250 11.55 -20.78 -11.55
C PRO A 250 11.60 -19.92 -12.82
N THR A 251 10.71 -20.16 -13.79
CA THR A 251 10.78 -19.52 -15.12
C THR A 251 9.48 -18.83 -15.55
N THR A 252 8.38 -18.97 -14.80
CA THR A 252 7.08 -18.40 -15.16
C THR A 252 6.12 -18.35 -13.97
N LEU A 253 4.93 -17.78 -14.19
CA LEU A 253 3.77 -17.88 -13.30
C LEU A 253 2.75 -18.83 -13.92
N THR A 254 2.19 -19.75 -13.13
CA THR A 254 1.08 -20.60 -13.56
C THR A 254 -0.20 -20.10 -12.91
N TYR A 255 -1.19 -19.73 -13.73
CA TYR A 255 -2.50 -19.29 -13.25
C TYR A 255 -3.19 -20.38 -12.44
N VAL A 256 -3.81 -20.01 -11.32
CA VAL A 256 -4.56 -20.91 -10.44
C VAL A 256 -6.05 -20.59 -10.47
N ALA A 257 -6.42 -19.37 -10.07
CA ALA A 257 -7.81 -18.96 -9.90
C ALA A 257 -7.96 -17.44 -9.88
N SER A 258 -9.19 -16.97 -10.07
CA SER A 258 -9.56 -15.56 -9.92
C SER A 258 -10.64 -15.40 -8.86
N ARG A 259 -10.68 -14.23 -8.22
CA ARG A 259 -11.81 -13.75 -7.39
C ARG A 259 -12.24 -12.37 -7.84
N SER A 260 -13.54 -12.14 -7.95
CA SER A 260 -14.05 -10.81 -8.32
C SER A 260 -13.84 -9.85 -7.16
N LEU A 261 -13.41 -8.63 -7.45
CA LEU A 261 -13.33 -7.56 -6.47
C LEU A 261 -14.70 -6.89 -6.20
N LEU A 262 -15.73 -7.29 -6.93
CA LEU A 262 -17.08 -6.74 -6.85
C LEU A 262 -18.02 -7.75 -6.21
N PRO A 263 -19.06 -7.29 -5.48
CA PRO A 263 -19.99 -8.19 -4.82
C PRO A 263 -20.63 -9.21 -5.77
N PRO A 264 -20.98 -10.40 -5.25
CA PRO A 264 -21.82 -11.35 -5.98
C PRO A 264 -23.10 -10.66 -6.47
N ASN A 265 -23.48 -10.92 -7.71
CA ASN A 265 -24.64 -10.32 -8.39
C ASN A 265 -24.49 -8.84 -8.78
N THR A 266 -23.27 -8.31 -8.84
CA THR A 266 -23.03 -7.02 -9.50
C THR A 266 -23.52 -7.08 -10.94
N ASP A 267 -24.37 -6.13 -11.33
CA ASP A 267 -24.85 -5.99 -12.70
C ASP A 267 -23.66 -5.89 -13.68
N PRO A 268 -23.55 -6.79 -14.68
CA PRO A 268 -22.49 -6.74 -15.68
C PRO A 268 -22.33 -5.38 -16.37
N ALA A 269 -23.42 -4.62 -16.55
CA ALA A 269 -23.36 -3.28 -17.13
C ALA A 269 -22.68 -2.24 -16.21
N ARG A 270 -22.57 -2.53 -14.91
CA ARG A 270 -21.87 -1.68 -13.93
C ARG A 270 -20.39 -2.00 -13.79
N VAL A 271 -19.92 -3.17 -14.19
CA VAL A 271 -18.50 -3.57 -14.06
C VAL A 271 -17.54 -2.52 -14.65
N PRO A 272 -17.78 -1.93 -15.84
CA PRO A 272 -16.89 -0.91 -16.41
C PRO A 272 -16.86 0.41 -15.62
N ARG A 273 -17.72 0.59 -14.61
CA ARG A 273 -17.74 1.76 -13.71
C ARG A 273 -16.73 1.65 -12.57
N PHE A 274 -16.07 0.50 -12.43
CA PHE A 274 -15.07 0.26 -11.40
C PHE A 274 -13.68 0.01 -11.99
N ARG A 275 -12.65 0.26 -11.18
CA ARG A 275 -11.26 -0.01 -11.51
C ARG A 275 -10.55 -0.66 -10.33
N GLY A 276 -9.91 -1.81 -10.51
CA GLY A 276 -9.02 -2.40 -9.50
C GLY A 276 -7.94 -1.40 -9.07
N ASP A 277 -7.63 -1.32 -7.78
CA ASP A 277 -6.60 -0.44 -7.26
C ASP A 277 -5.45 -1.25 -6.64
N THR A 278 -5.57 -1.65 -5.38
CA THR A 278 -4.45 -2.31 -4.68
C THR A 278 -4.88 -3.58 -3.98
N LEU A 279 -3.90 -4.29 -3.45
CA LEU A 279 -4.07 -5.45 -2.59
C LEU A 279 -2.97 -5.50 -1.52
N ILE A 280 -3.29 -6.09 -0.38
CA ILE A 280 -2.36 -6.32 0.73
C ILE A 280 -2.77 -7.56 1.51
N LEU A 281 -1.78 -8.33 1.95
CA LEU A 281 -1.99 -9.48 2.82
C LEU A 281 -2.14 -9.02 4.26
N ALA A 282 -3.05 -9.63 5.01
CA ALA A 282 -3.05 -9.51 6.45
C ALA A 282 -1.67 -9.95 7.01
N PRO A 283 -1.17 -9.29 8.06
CA PRO A 283 0.10 -9.63 8.66
C PRO A 283 0.06 -11.06 9.23
N ALA A 284 1.17 -11.78 9.13
CA ALA A 284 1.34 -13.02 9.85
C ALA A 284 1.36 -12.75 11.37
N THR A 285 0.73 -13.61 12.15
CA THR A 285 0.74 -13.57 13.63
C THR A 285 1.51 -14.77 14.19
N PRO A 286 1.94 -14.75 15.46
CA PRO A 286 2.53 -15.93 16.10
C PRO A 286 1.63 -17.18 16.03
N ARG A 287 0.30 -17.01 16.07
CA ARG A 287 -0.67 -18.11 15.95
C ARG A 287 -0.88 -18.54 14.49
N HIS A 288 -0.82 -17.57 13.57
CA HIS A 288 -1.03 -17.75 12.14
C HIS A 288 0.17 -17.21 11.37
N PRO A 289 1.27 -17.99 11.29
CA PRO A 289 2.53 -17.54 10.69
C PRO A 289 2.43 -17.35 9.17
N ALA A 290 1.32 -17.78 8.56
CA ALA A 290 0.96 -17.47 7.19
C ALA A 290 -0.26 -16.53 7.19
N PRO A 291 -0.28 -15.48 6.34
CA PRO A 291 -1.45 -14.68 6.09
C PRO A 291 -2.67 -15.53 5.72
N ARG A 292 -3.80 -15.26 6.35
CA ARG A 292 -5.08 -15.95 6.08
C ARG A 292 -6.08 -15.10 5.30
N THR A 293 -5.75 -13.84 5.10
CA THR A 293 -6.65 -12.90 4.44
C THR A 293 -5.87 -12.06 3.45
N LEU A 294 -6.43 -11.89 2.26
CA LEU A 294 -6.00 -10.93 1.27
C LEU A 294 -7.06 -9.83 1.16
N PHE A 295 -6.67 -8.59 1.42
CA PHE A 295 -7.51 -7.43 1.16
C PHE A 295 -7.19 -6.85 -0.22
N ALA A 296 -8.21 -6.40 -0.94
CA ALA A 296 -8.02 -5.72 -2.21
C ALA A 296 -9.14 -4.71 -2.47
N THR A 297 -8.86 -3.68 -3.26
CA THR A 297 -9.80 -2.57 -3.50
C THR A 297 -10.10 -2.33 -4.97
N THR A 298 -11.26 -1.72 -5.19
CA THR A 298 -11.62 -1.04 -6.44
C THR A 298 -11.96 0.41 -6.18
N ARG A 299 -11.71 1.26 -7.15
CA ARG A 299 -12.20 2.64 -7.23
C ARG A 299 -13.40 2.72 -8.16
N GLY A 300 -14.26 3.71 -7.96
CA GLY A 300 -15.23 4.12 -8.96
C GLY A 300 -14.64 5.07 -9.99
N VAL A 301 -15.11 4.97 -11.25
CA VAL A 301 -14.73 5.90 -12.32
C VAL A 301 -15.34 7.30 -12.10
N LYS A 302 -16.46 7.38 -11.38
CA LYS A 302 -17.16 8.63 -11.03
C LYS A 302 -17.40 8.68 -9.52
N ALA A 303 -17.54 9.89 -8.97
CA ALA A 303 -17.84 10.07 -7.55
C ALA A 303 -19.13 9.35 -7.08
N SER A 304 -20.11 9.19 -7.98
CA SER A 304 -21.35 8.44 -7.70
C SER A 304 -21.18 6.92 -7.61
N ASP A 305 -20.03 6.39 -8.05
CA ASP A 305 -19.69 4.98 -7.99
C ASP A 305 -18.78 4.74 -6.80
N LYS A 306 -19.36 4.36 -5.66
CA LYS A 306 -18.53 4.04 -4.48
C LYS A 306 -17.66 2.82 -4.76
N GLY A 307 -16.41 2.89 -4.32
CA GLY A 307 -15.46 1.78 -4.44
C GLY A 307 -15.82 0.60 -3.54
N TRP A 308 -14.97 -0.42 -3.58
CA TRP A 308 -15.12 -1.62 -2.76
C TRP A 308 -13.79 -1.96 -2.09
N LEU A 309 -13.85 -2.40 -0.84
CA LEU A 309 -12.82 -3.17 -0.16
C LEU A 309 -13.33 -4.61 -0.06
N SER A 310 -12.55 -5.55 -0.58
CA SER A 310 -12.85 -6.98 -0.52
C SER A 310 -11.83 -7.70 0.35
N ALA A 311 -12.27 -8.64 1.18
CA ALA A 311 -11.43 -9.52 1.97
C ALA A 311 -11.65 -10.97 1.54
N PHE A 312 -10.59 -11.64 1.11
CA PHE A 312 -10.62 -13.04 0.66
C PHE A 312 -9.86 -13.92 1.63
N SER A 313 -10.46 -15.05 2.00
CA SER A 313 -9.81 -16.06 2.83
C SER A 313 -8.79 -16.86 2.03
N LEU A 314 -7.67 -17.15 2.68
CA LEU A 314 -6.57 -17.95 2.16
C LEU A 314 -6.43 -19.25 2.95
N ASP A 315 -6.09 -20.33 2.27
CA ASP A 315 -5.71 -21.58 2.91
C ASP A 315 -4.27 -21.55 3.44
N ALA A 316 -3.82 -22.67 4.02
CA ALA A 316 -2.48 -22.77 4.61
C ALA A 316 -1.33 -22.66 3.59
N ASP A 317 -1.61 -22.91 2.31
CA ASP A 317 -0.65 -22.78 1.21
C ASP A 317 -0.68 -21.38 0.56
N GLY A 318 -1.59 -20.52 1.01
CA GLY A 318 -1.82 -19.19 0.47
C GLY A 318 -2.68 -19.19 -0.79
N LEU A 319 -3.39 -20.27 -1.12
CA LEU A 319 -4.38 -20.20 -2.21
C LEU A 319 -5.71 -19.66 -1.67
N PHE A 320 -6.56 -19.15 -2.56
CA PHE A 320 -7.92 -18.77 -2.15
C PHE A 320 -8.64 -19.99 -1.58
N ALA A 321 -9.25 -19.83 -0.40
CA ALA A 321 -10.01 -20.90 0.23
C ALA A 321 -11.18 -21.35 -0.67
N ASP A 322 -11.51 -22.64 -0.57
CA ASP A 322 -12.58 -23.25 -1.38
C ASP A 322 -13.94 -22.60 -1.08
N GLY A 323 -14.65 -22.22 -2.15
CA GLY A 323 -15.97 -21.59 -2.05
C GLY A 323 -15.97 -20.16 -1.50
N ASP A 324 -14.81 -19.58 -1.17
CA ASP A 324 -14.72 -18.19 -0.74
C ASP A 324 -15.05 -17.23 -1.90
N ALA A 325 -16.17 -16.51 -1.77
CA ALA A 325 -16.57 -15.46 -2.70
C ALA A 325 -16.02 -14.08 -2.30
N GLY A 326 -15.41 -13.96 -1.11
CA GLY A 326 -14.98 -12.71 -0.52
C GLY A 326 -16.08 -12.02 0.29
N GLU A 327 -15.66 -11.33 1.35
CA GLU A 327 -16.46 -10.32 2.04
C GLU A 327 -16.26 -8.97 1.33
N HIS A 328 -17.33 -8.26 1.01
CA HIS A 328 -17.25 -6.98 0.28
C HIS A 328 -17.87 -5.83 1.08
N PHE A 329 -17.08 -4.79 1.30
CA PHE A 329 -17.46 -3.55 1.95
C PHE A 329 -17.48 -2.41 0.94
N GLU A 330 -18.63 -1.74 0.78
CA GLU A 330 -18.74 -0.54 -0.07
C GLU A 330 -18.01 0.62 0.62
N THR A 331 -16.99 1.19 -0.02
CA THR A 331 -16.21 2.28 0.58
C THR A 331 -17.03 3.57 0.67
N PRO A 332 -16.69 4.49 1.59
CA PRO A 332 -17.50 5.70 1.80
C PRO A 332 -17.69 6.57 0.55
N THR A 333 -16.70 6.57 -0.36
CA THR A 333 -16.71 7.31 -1.63
C THR A 333 -16.24 6.42 -2.79
N SER A 334 -16.03 7.00 -3.97
CA SER A 334 -15.39 6.31 -5.10
C SER A 334 -13.92 5.97 -4.89
N GLY A 335 -13.24 6.59 -3.91
CA GLY A 335 -11.79 6.53 -3.72
C GLY A 335 -11.01 7.46 -4.66
N GLY A 336 -11.66 8.07 -5.67
CA GLY A 336 -11.01 8.93 -6.65
C GLY A 336 -9.88 8.22 -7.38
N LYS A 337 -8.64 8.70 -7.22
CA LYS A 337 -7.43 8.04 -7.77
C LYS A 337 -6.78 7.05 -6.79
N ALA A 338 -7.25 6.98 -5.54
CA ALA A 338 -6.68 6.22 -4.43
C ALA A 338 -7.49 4.95 -4.10
N ASN A 339 -8.05 4.85 -2.89
CA ASN A 339 -8.53 3.59 -2.30
C ASN A 339 -7.39 2.61 -1.96
N ALA A 340 -6.22 3.16 -1.59
CA ALA A 340 -5.05 2.39 -1.25
C ALA A 340 -5.08 1.93 0.22
N LEU A 341 -4.33 0.86 0.52
CA LEU A 341 -4.38 0.14 1.79
C LEU A 341 -3.02 0.06 2.47
N ASP A 342 -3.05 0.06 3.80
CA ASP A 342 -2.02 -0.54 4.65
C ASP A 342 -2.69 -1.16 5.89
N VAL A 343 -2.07 -2.15 6.53
CA VAL A 343 -2.69 -2.92 7.62
C VAL A 343 -1.79 -3.01 8.85
N LEU A 344 -2.42 -2.98 10.04
CA LEU A 344 -1.76 -3.12 11.33
C LEU A 344 -2.55 -4.15 12.17
N PRO A 345 -1.92 -5.19 12.75
CA PRO A 345 -2.63 -6.10 13.65
C PRO A 345 -3.14 -5.38 14.91
N LYS A 346 -4.32 -5.77 15.40
CA LYS A 346 -4.78 -5.35 16.72
C LYS A 346 -3.97 -6.11 17.77
N GLY A 347 -3.45 -5.40 18.78
CA GLY A 347 -2.34 -5.84 19.64
C GLY A 347 -2.45 -7.22 20.32
N ASP A 348 -3.62 -7.84 20.39
CA ASP A 348 -3.76 -9.22 20.84
C ASP A 348 -3.46 -10.18 19.68
N LEU A 349 -2.22 -10.67 19.68
CA LEU A 349 -1.60 -11.62 18.73
C LEU A 349 -2.34 -12.97 18.56
N GLU A 350 -3.53 -13.10 19.18
CA GLU A 350 -4.37 -14.29 19.18
C GLU A 350 -5.54 -14.24 18.20
N GLU A 351 -5.98 -13.06 17.76
CA GLU A 351 -7.13 -12.85 16.88
C GLU A 351 -6.71 -12.36 15.48
N GLU A 352 -7.57 -12.57 14.47
CA GLU A 352 -7.30 -12.17 13.07
C GLU A 352 -7.53 -10.67 12.81
N GLY A 353 -7.94 -9.90 13.83
CA GLY A 353 -8.35 -8.51 13.68
C GLY A 353 -7.23 -7.56 13.27
N VAL A 354 -7.54 -6.63 12.35
CA VAL A 354 -6.62 -5.59 11.86
C VAL A 354 -7.27 -4.20 11.87
N TRP A 355 -6.42 -3.20 12.04
CA TRP A 355 -6.69 -1.83 11.61
C TRP A 355 -6.25 -1.67 10.15
N ILE A 356 -7.14 -1.15 9.32
CA ILE A 356 -6.88 -0.97 7.89
C ILE A 356 -6.86 0.53 7.58
N LEU A 357 -5.77 1.04 7.02
CA LEU A 357 -5.75 2.36 6.40
C LEU A 357 -6.47 2.29 5.06
N LEU A 358 -7.31 3.29 4.79
CA LEU A 358 -7.93 3.51 3.50
C LEU A 358 -7.74 4.97 3.09
N THR A 359 -7.02 5.22 2.02
CA THR A 359 -6.82 6.58 1.48
C THR A 359 -7.83 6.91 0.39
N ASP A 360 -8.13 8.20 0.23
CA ASP A 360 -9.21 8.66 -0.65
C ASP A 360 -8.89 10.02 -1.27
N ASP A 361 -8.95 10.09 -2.60
CA ASP A 361 -8.76 11.32 -3.39
C ASP A 361 -10.06 11.82 -4.04
N ASP A 362 -11.21 11.25 -3.70
CA ASP A 362 -12.50 11.80 -4.10
C ASP A 362 -12.66 13.23 -3.53
N ASP A 363 -13.26 14.13 -4.30
CA ASP A 363 -13.49 15.50 -3.85
C ASP A 363 -14.35 15.55 -2.58
N ALA A 364 -15.29 14.60 -2.42
CA ALA A 364 -16.09 14.46 -1.20
C ALA A 364 -15.21 14.19 0.04
N ALA A 365 -14.10 13.45 -0.11
CA ALA A 365 -13.18 13.14 0.98
C ALA A 365 -12.38 14.35 1.46
N THR A 366 -12.31 15.39 0.64
CA THR A 366 -11.68 16.68 0.97
C THR A 366 -12.67 17.73 1.49
N GLY A 367 -13.95 17.39 1.58
CA GLY A 367 -15.02 18.29 1.99
C GLY A 367 -16.02 17.61 2.92
N GLU A 368 -17.26 17.43 2.45
CA GLU A 368 -18.39 17.00 3.29
C GLU A 368 -18.21 15.63 3.96
N ALA A 369 -17.64 14.65 3.24
CA ALA A 369 -17.43 13.31 3.77
C ALA A 369 -16.17 13.22 4.66
N GLY A 370 -15.23 14.15 4.50
CA GLY A 370 -13.91 14.07 5.12
C GLY A 370 -13.15 12.77 4.81
N GLY A 371 -12.05 12.53 5.51
CA GLY A 371 -11.36 11.25 5.48
C GLY A 371 -10.54 11.00 4.23
N GLY A 372 -9.67 11.95 3.87
CA GLY A 372 -8.58 11.68 2.92
C GLY A 372 -7.71 10.50 3.35
N VAL A 373 -7.62 10.26 4.67
CA VAL A 373 -7.17 9.01 5.28
C VAL A 373 -8.22 8.53 6.26
N ARG A 374 -8.56 7.24 6.23
CA ARG A 374 -9.46 6.59 7.19
C ARG A 374 -8.79 5.40 7.84
N VAL A 375 -9.19 5.12 9.08
CA VAL A 375 -8.89 3.87 9.76
C VAL A 375 -10.19 3.06 9.81
N LEU A 376 -10.12 1.85 9.26
CA LEU A 376 -11.19 0.87 9.28
C LEU A 376 -10.83 -0.23 10.28
N GLU A 377 -11.86 -0.81 10.84
CA GLU A 377 -11.83 -1.91 11.78
C GLU A 377 -12.34 -3.18 11.08
N TRP A 378 -11.55 -4.26 11.11
CA TRP A 378 -11.97 -5.58 10.68
C TRP A 378 -11.56 -6.61 11.75
N ASP A 379 -12.50 -7.45 12.18
CA ASP A 379 -12.35 -8.37 13.32
C ASP A 379 -12.39 -9.85 12.91
N GLY A 380 -12.04 -10.14 11.66
CA GLY A 380 -12.16 -11.48 11.09
C GLY A 380 -13.34 -11.62 10.14
N ALA A 381 -13.31 -12.68 9.35
CA ALA A 381 -14.29 -12.91 8.30
C ALA A 381 -15.71 -12.99 8.88
N GLY A 382 -16.64 -12.26 8.27
CA GLY A 382 -18.06 -12.27 8.65
C GLY A 382 -18.42 -11.36 9.82
N GLN A 383 -17.47 -10.66 10.43
CA GLN A 383 -17.75 -9.62 11.43
C GLN A 383 -18.10 -8.27 10.80
N GLY A 384 -17.83 -8.10 9.50
CA GLY A 384 -18.00 -6.83 8.81
C GLY A 384 -16.77 -5.93 8.92
N VAL A 385 -16.74 -4.92 8.06
CA VAL A 385 -15.76 -3.83 8.12
C VAL A 385 -16.47 -2.55 8.57
N GLN A 386 -15.84 -1.79 9.47
CA GLN A 386 -16.38 -0.51 9.97
C GLN A 386 -15.36 0.62 9.82
N VAL A 387 -15.81 1.80 9.38
CA VAL A 387 -14.97 3.01 9.46
C VAL A 387 -15.04 3.53 10.90
N ILE A 388 -13.90 3.58 11.58
CA ILE A 388 -13.85 4.02 12.99
C ILE A 388 -13.23 5.40 13.18
N ALA A 389 -12.38 5.85 12.26
CA ALA A 389 -11.78 7.18 12.30
C ALA A 389 -11.48 7.68 10.88
N GLY A 390 -11.44 8.99 10.71
CA GLY A 390 -11.07 9.62 9.45
C GLY A 390 -10.53 11.02 9.65
N TRP A 391 -9.57 11.41 8.81
CA TRP A 391 -9.01 12.75 8.80
C TRP A 391 -8.86 13.25 7.35
N PRO A 392 -9.29 14.49 7.03
CA PRO A 392 -10.01 15.45 7.91
C PRO A 392 -11.35 14.91 8.42
N ALA A 393 -11.89 15.44 9.51
CA ALA A 393 -13.22 15.02 9.97
C ALA A 393 -14.31 15.52 9.00
N PRO A 394 -15.46 14.82 8.88
CA PRO A 394 -16.56 15.26 8.02
C PRO A 394 -17.00 16.70 8.32
N GLY A 395 -17.06 17.55 7.29
CA GLY A 395 -17.46 18.95 7.43
C GLY A 395 -16.45 19.86 8.16
N GLU A 396 -15.25 19.36 8.48
CA GLU A 396 -14.20 20.15 9.11
C GLU A 396 -13.62 21.18 8.12
N ASN A 397 -13.72 22.46 8.46
CA ASN A 397 -13.15 23.53 7.66
C ASN A 397 -11.70 23.83 8.10
N LEU A 398 -10.76 23.10 7.52
CA LEU A 398 -9.33 23.27 7.78
C LEU A 398 -8.76 24.52 7.11
N LYS A 399 -7.84 25.18 7.79
CA LYS A 399 -7.03 26.25 7.17
C LYS A 399 -6.17 25.65 6.05
N GLU A 400 -5.91 26.44 5.01
CA GLU A 400 -5.10 26.04 3.85
C GLU A 400 -3.70 25.52 4.25
N GLU A 401 -3.16 26.03 5.36
CA GLU A 401 -1.87 25.63 5.93
C GLU A 401 -1.83 24.18 6.42
N VAL A 402 -2.97 23.55 6.72
CA VAL A 402 -3.04 22.19 7.28
C VAL A 402 -3.94 21.25 6.48
N LYS A 403 -4.57 21.75 5.42
CA LYS A 403 -5.53 21.01 4.59
C LYS A 403 -4.82 19.95 3.74
N MET A 404 -5.41 18.75 3.70
CA MET A 404 -5.09 17.72 2.71
C MET A 404 -6.09 17.77 1.57
N GLU A 405 -5.59 17.75 0.34
CA GLU A 405 -6.38 17.69 -0.88
C GLU A 405 -6.24 16.29 -1.48
N GLY A 406 -6.92 15.32 -0.86
CA GLY A 406 -7.02 13.94 -1.32
C GLY A 406 -5.80 13.11 -0.92
N GLY A 407 -6.04 12.05 -0.14
CA GLY A 407 -5.01 11.09 0.23
C GLY A 407 -4.65 10.19 -0.95
N SER A 408 -3.38 9.80 -1.05
CA SER A 408 -2.89 8.91 -2.11
C SER A 408 -2.62 7.51 -1.59
N HIS A 409 -1.59 7.37 -0.76
CA HIS A 409 -1.20 6.17 -0.03
C HIS A 409 -0.77 6.60 1.36
N ALA A 410 -1.00 5.75 2.35
CA ALA A 410 -0.63 5.99 3.73
C ALA A 410 -0.05 4.71 4.32
N VAL A 411 0.92 4.84 5.22
CA VAL A 411 1.59 3.71 5.86
C VAL A 411 1.59 3.86 7.37
N TRP A 412 1.40 2.75 8.08
CA TRP A 412 1.65 2.67 9.50
C TRP A 412 3.14 2.80 9.80
N LEU A 413 3.46 3.55 10.85
CA LEU A 413 4.83 3.80 11.29
C LEU A 413 5.23 2.96 12.52
N ASP A 414 4.29 2.31 13.20
CA ASP A 414 4.57 1.53 14.42
C ASP A 414 4.70 0.02 14.19
#